data_AF-A0A1N7FK06-F1
#
_entry.id   AF-A0A1N7FK06-F1
#
_cell.length_a   1.000
_cell.length_b   1.000
_cell.length_c   1.000
_cell.angle_alpha   90.00
_cell.angle_beta   90.00
_cell.angle_gamma   90.00
#
_symmetry.space_group_name_H-M   'P 1'
#
loop_
_entity.id
_entity.type
_entity.pdbx_description
1 polymer ?
#
loop_
_entity_poly.entity_id
_entity_poly.type
_entity_poly.pdbx_seq_one_letter_code
_entity_poly.pdbx_strand_id
1 'polypeptide(L)' 'MSVYRVRMYSGFQRTLTADRVVVNGDNICFERSRNGSWVAALQLPTQLVTRVRRRCIQSDGTVTWNVEEPEPSTY' A
#
# COMPACT_ATOMS: atom_id res chain seq x y z
N MET A 1 8.42 6.18 -6.52
CA MET A 1 8.03 4.86 -6.00
C MET A 1 8.14 4.82 -4.49
N SER A 2 7.02 4.61 -3.81
CA SER A 2 6.96 4.48 -2.35
C SER A 2 7.19 3.02 -1.94
N VAL A 3 7.66 2.80 -0.71
CA VAL A 3 7.72 1.46 -0.11
C VAL A 3 6.57 1.33 0.88
N TYR A 4 5.78 0.28 0.73
CA TYR A 4 4.68 -0.06 1.63
C TYR A 4 4.98 -1.33 2.40
N ARG A 5 4.37 -1.41 3.58
CA ARG A 5 4.35 -2.59 4.43
C ARG A 5 2.90 -2.86 4.79
N VAL A 6 2.42 -4.04 4.43
CA VAL A 6 1.08 -4.51 4.73
C VAL A 6 1.15 -5.65 5.73
N ARG A 7 0.30 -5.60 6.76
CA ARG A 7 0.10 -6.66 7.75
C ARG A 7 -1.27 -7.30 7.55
N MET A 8 -1.31 -8.62 7.58
CA MET A 8 -2.53 -9.41 7.48
C MET A 8 -3.02 -9.87 8.84
N TYR A 9 -4.28 -10.28 8.94
CA TYR A 9 -4.86 -10.85 10.18
C TYR A 9 -4.14 -12.13 10.65
N SER A 10 -3.59 -12.91 9.73
CA SER A 10 -2.75 -14.08 10.04
C SER A 10 -1.43 -13.73 10.75
N GLY A 11 -1.12 -12.44 10.89
CA GLY A 11 0.17 -11.96 11.38
C GLY A 11 1.23 -11.85 10.29
N PHE A 12 0.98 -12.37 9.08
CA PHE A 12 1.89 -12.24 7.96
C PHE A 12 2.10 -10.77 7.57
N GLN A 13 3.33 -10.44 7.20
CA GLN A 13 3.69 -9.09 6.78
C GLN A 13 4.44 -9.15 5.45
N ARG A 14 4.06 -8.27 4.53
CA ARG A 14 4.73 -8.12 3.24
C ARG A 14 5.20 -6.69 3.03
N THR A 15 6.42 -6.54 2.55
CA THR A 15 6.95 -5.25 2.09
C THR A 15 6.97 -5.26 0.57
N LEU A 16 6.53 -4.16 -0.06
CA LEU A 16 6.49 -4.02 -1.50
C LEU A 16 6.64 -2.56 -1.93
N THR A 17 6.99 -2.33 -3.19
CA THR A 17 6.98 -0.99 -3.79
C THR A 17 5.70 -0.76 -4.58
N ALA A 18 5.10 0.41 -4.40
CA ALA A 18 3.94 0.88 -5.16
C ALA A 18 3.95 2.41 -5.22
N ASP A 19 3.20 2.99 -6.14
CA ASP A 19 3.05 4.44 -6.24
C ASP A 19 1.90 4.93 -5.37
N ARG A 20 0.78 4.20 -5.37
CA ARG A 20 -0.38 4.47 -4.50
C ARG A 20 -0.97 3.19 -3.90
N VAL A 21 -1.80 3.36 -2.87
CA VAL A 21 -2.66 2.29 -2.34
C VAL A 21 -4.10 2.79 -2.36
N VAL A 22 -5.01 1.98 -2.91
CA VAL A 22 -6.42 2.33 -3.05
C VAL A 22 -7.31 1.17 -2.61
N VAL A 23 -8.56 1.47 -2.24
CA VAL A 23 -9.63 0.47 -2.09
C VAL A 23 -10.40 0.38 -3.40
N ASN A 24 -10.46 -0.81 -3.98
CA ASN A 24 -11.29 -1.12 -5.15
C ASN A 24 -12.22 -2.29 -4.82
N GLY A 25 -13.49 -1.98 -4.58
CA GLY A 25 -14.48 -2.93 -4.05
C GLY A 25 -14.01 -3.51 -2.71
N ASP A 26 -13.99 -4.84 -2.61
CA ASP A 26 -13.55 -5.56 -1.41
C ASP A 26 -12.03 -5.77 -1.33
N ASN A 27 -11.24 -5.07 -2.16
CA ASN A 27 -9.80 -5.25 -2.22
C ASN A 27 -9.03 -3.97 -1.93
N ILE A 28 -7.90 -4.11 -1.25
CA ILE A 28 -6.83 -3.13 -1.21
C ILE A 28 -5.86 -3.43 -2.35
N CYS A 29 -5.67 -2.44 -3.23
CA CYS A 29 -4.81 -2.50 -4.39
C CYS A 29 -3.59 -1.60 -4.19
N PHE A 30 -2.40 -2.19 -4.25
CA PHE A 30 -1.13 -1.46 -4.31
C PHE A 30 -0.77 -1.28 -5.78
N GLU A 31 -0.87 -0.06 -6.28
CA GLU A 31 -0.81 0.21 -7.71
C GLU A 31 0.47 0.94 -8.10
N ARG A 32 0.95 0.64 -9.31
CA ARG A 32 2.04 1.34 -9.97
C ARG A 32 1.53 1.99 -11.23
N SER A 33 2.03 3.18 -11.52
CA SER A 33 1.78 3.81 -12.82
C SER A 33 2.72 3.20 -13.86
N ARG A 34 2.15 2.65 -14.93
CA ARG A 34 2.88 2.10 -16.07
C ARG A 34 2.22 2.61 -17.35
N ASN A 35 2.95 3.43 -18.12
CA ASN A 35 2.48 4.00 -19.38
C ASN A 35 1.13 4.73 -19.26
N GLY A 36 0.93 5.49 -18.18
CA GLY A 36 -0.33 6.21 -17.92
C GLY A 36 -1.49 5.33 -17.44
N SER A 37 -1.28 4.01 -17.31
CA SER A 37 -2.24 3.07 -16.74
C SER A 37 -1.82 2.64 -15.34
N TRP A 38 -2.79 2.47 -14.45
CA TRP A 38 -2.55 1.92 -13.12
C TRP A 38 -2.61 0.40 -13.17
N VAL A 39 -1.58 -0.25 -12.65
CA VAL A 39 -1.47 -1.71 -12.59
C VAL A 39 -1.25 -2.14 -11.15
N ALA A 40 -2.06 -3.08 -10.67
CA ALA A 40 -1.89 -3.66 -9.34
C ALA A 40 -0.58 -4.47 -9.25
N ALA A 41 0.32 -4.04 -8.40
CA ALA A 41 1.51 -4.80 -8.00
C ALA A 41 1.16 -5.86 -6.93
N LEU A 42 0.12 -5.61 -6.14
CA LEU A 42 -0.46 -6.53 -5.18
C LEU A 42 -1.93 -6.17 -4.95
N GLN A 43 -2.78 -7.18 -4.91
CA GLN A 43 -4.18 -7.05 -4.55
C GLN A 43 -4.46 -8.02 -3.39
N LEU A 44 -5.12 -7.52 -2.35
CA LEU A 44 -5.50 -8.30 -1.17
C LEU A 44 -6.93 -7.97 -0.78
N PRO A 45 -7.74 -8.93 -0.31
CA PRO A 45 -9.03 -8.64 0.29
C PRO A 45 -8.87 -7.70 1.49
N THR A 46 -9.70 -6.66 1.59
CA THR A 46 -9.73 -5.70 2.70
C THR A 46 -9.87 -6.42 4.04
N GLN A 47 -10.72 -7.44 4.10
CA GLN A 47 -10.97 -8.29 5.27
C GLN A 47 -9.73 -9.05 5.77
N LEU A 48 -8.71 -9.23 4.93
CA LEU A 48 -7.47 -9.90 5.33
C LEU A 48 -6.38 -8.93 5.79
N VAL A 49 -6.55 -7.63 5.55
CA VAL A 49 -5.56 -6.59 5.89
C VAL A 49 -5.92 -5.94 7.21
N THR A 50 -4.96 -5.91 8.14
CA THR A 50 -5.12 -5.21 9.43
C THR A 50 -4.50 -3.83 9.42
N ARG A 51 -3.42 -3.64 8.65
CA ARG A 51 -2.69 -2.38 8.64
C ARG A 51 -1.88 -2.21 7.37
N VAL A 52 -1.96 -1.02 6.80
CA VAL A 52 -1.06 -0.54 5.75
C VAL A 52 -0.17 0.55 6.34
N ARG A 53 1.11 0.50 6.00
CA ARG A 53 2.07 1.55 6.37
C ARG A 53 2.92 1.94 5.18
N ARG A 54 3.22 3.22 5.05
CA ARG A 54 4.14 3.76 4.06
C ARG A 54 5.46 4.13 4.72
N ARG A 55 6.56 3.80 4.04
CA ARG A 55 7.90 4.20 4.45
C ARG A 55 8.07 5.69 4.17
N CYS A 56 8.42 6.44 5.22
CA CYS A 56 8.81 7.83 5.13
C CYS A 56 10.28 7.96 5.55
N ILE A 57 11.03 8.80 4.84
CA ILE A 57 12.39 9.16 5.20
C ILE A 57 12.32 10.61 5.67
N GLN A 58 12.67 10.83 6.93
CA GLN A 58 12.70 12.17 7.52
C GLN A 58 13.93 12.94 7.04
N SER A 59 13.94 14.26 7.26
CA SER A 59 15.03 15.14 6.83
C SER A 59 16.39 14.83 7.49
N ASP A 60 16.37 14.16 8.65
CA ASP A 60 17.56 13.68 9.37
C ASP A 60 18.06 12.30 8.88
N GLY A 61 17.38 11.70 7.89
CA GLY A 61 17.68 10.37 7.38
C GLY A 61 16.99 9.22 8.11
N THR A 62 16.25 9.49 9.19
CA THR A 62 15.51 8.47 9.95
C THR A 62 14.37 7.87 9.11
N VAL A 63 14.23 6.54 9.16
CA VAL A 63 13.17 5.82 8.46
C VAL A 63 12.02 5.53 9.41
N THR A 64 10.84 6.08 9.10
CA THR A 64 9.60 5.78 9.83
C THR A 64 8.59 5.04 8.94
N TRP A 65 7.62 4.39 9.60
CA TRP A 65 6.50 3.72 8.93
C TRP A 65 5.20 4.34 9.40
N ASN A 66 4.67 5.26 8.62
CA ASN A 66 3.42 5.95 8.93
C ASN A 66 2.24 5.08 8.52
N VAL A 67 1.16 5.09 9.31
CA VAL A 67 -0.08 4.40 8.91
C VAL A 67 -0.63 5.14 7.71
N GLU A 68 -0.94 4.39 6.66
CA GLU A 68 -1.59 4.93 5.46
C GLU A 68 -3.02 4.39 5.44
N GLU A 69 -4.00 5.28 5.34
CA GLU A 69 -5.39 4.93 5.07
C GLU A 69 -5.59 4.89 3.54
N PRO A 70 -5.95 3.74 2.96
CA PRO A 70 -6.12 3.66 1.51
C PRO A 70 -7.28 4.52 1.03
N GLU A 71 -7.05 5.30 -0.01
CA GLU A 71 -8.09 6.14 -0.62
C GLU A 71 -9.04 5.29 -1.48
N PRO A 72 -10.32 5.67 -1.64
CA PRO A 72 -11.20 5.00 -2.59
C PRO A 72 -10.66 5.13 -4.02
N SER A 73 -10.75 4.06 -4.80
CA SER A 73 -10.29 4.09 -6.19
C SER A 73 -11.16 5.02 -7.04
N THR A 74 -10.54 6.03 -7.63
CA THR A 74 -11.18 6.93 -8.60
C THR A 74 -10.94 6.40 -10.02
N TYR A 75 -11.85 5.55 -10.50
CA TYR A 75 -11.91 5.09 -11.89
C TYR A 75 -13.26 5.42 -12.49
#